data_AF-A0A136L7Z3-F1
#
_entry.id   AF-A0A136L7Z3-F1
#
_cell.length_a   1.000
_cell.length_b   1.000
_cell.length_c   1.000
_cell.angle_alpha   90.00
_cell.angle_beta   90.00
_cell.angle_gamma   90.00
#
_symmetry.space_group_name_H-M   'P 1'
#
loop_
_entity.id
_entity.type
_entity.pdbx_description
1 polymer ?
#
loop_
_entity_poly.entity_id
_entity_poly.type
_entity_poly.pdbx_seq_one_letter_code
_entity_poly.pdbx_strand_id
1 'polypeptide(L)'
;MGGQLKMKRFRIAQRQEAKLDASLETQAQKTVARLVSQLEDETPTLAWRSELNERLLTVGRSRPRQQTLIWKTAFGLGLAASLAWVALTVRPCDGPGRRRLAFVPVARSSVAGGSRATRQRQVGRGFGVAESHRVRACSRPVGCDSMERVGPGSVLRMKPVFRHSLAFVALVAISASVPAQGPARQGQTAPGNHPLMRKMFEAAGTATYSGRRVIEFKRGVERMRHEELVLKSGPRMRIEFPRGSAFEGQVIVETGAERRHYYPGRNEIHVLPARKDEALERLRGLIARLGPQGLSVALEGQAKVAKQDTSILSLRDGRGNPLMRLWIQPSTGVVLKRELYDEVGAVVGLFEFTEYNPSPLIRRTDFVLQREGATIVTPMDIAQRLIREHKFEPVFLPAEGGFRLDTAQLVENLPVPVLLLLYQSPHGPISFYQVAGKVNPERLARLSGAGFKSFAWTKGTRSFVLVGSLEARQLQQLAARVQSP
;
A
#
# COMPACT_ATOMS: atom_id res chain seq x y z
N MET A 1 -44.25 -23.78 22.82
CA MET A 1 -43.68 -23.45 21.48
C MET A 1 -43.54 -21.95 21.15
N GLY A 2 -44.39 -21.03 21.62
CA GLY A 2 -44.49 -19.66 21.06
C GLY A 2 -43.23 -18.78 21.01
N GLY A 3 -42.22 -18.99 21.86
CA GLY A 3 -41.02 -18.15 21.94
C GLY A 3 -40.17 -18.12 20.65
N GLN A 4 -40.05 -19.24 19.94
CA GLN A 4 -39.22 -19.31 18.72
C GLN A 4 -39.82 -18.48 17.55
N LEU A 5 -41.15 -18.37 17.45
CA LEU A 5 -41.79 -17.54 16.42
C LEU A 5 -41.54 -16.04 16.67
N LYS A 6 -41.61 -15.59 17.93
CA LYS A 6 -41.30 -14.19 18.29
C LYS A 6 -39.85 -13.85 17.93
N MET A 7 -38.88 -14.71 18.28
CA MET A 7 -37.47 -14.52 17.88
C MET A 7 -37.26 -14.52 16.36
N LYS A 8 -37.92 -15.41 15.60
CA LYS A 8 -37.82 -15.42 14.13
C LYS A 8 -38.38 -14.13 13.52
N ARG A 9 -39.55 -13.65 13.96
CA ARG A 9 -40.12 -12.37 13.48
C ARG A 9 -39.22 -11.18 13.81
N PHE A 10 -38.68 -11.09 15.03
CA PHE A 10 -37.77 -10.01 15.43
C PHE A 10 -36.48 -9.97 14.57
N ARG A 11 -35.86 -11.13 14.32
CA ARG A 11 -34.67 -11.24 13.44
C ARG A 11 -34.95 -10.96 11.96
N ILE A 12 -36.20 -11.12 11.50
CA ILE A 12 -36.62 -10.74 10.14
C ILE A 12 -36.82 -9.22 10.07
N ALA A 13 -37.52 -8.63 11.04
CA ALA A 13 -37.69 -7.18 11.16
C ALA A 13 -36.34 -6.45 11.16
N GLN A 14 -35.41 -6.80 12.06
CA GLN A 14 -34.07 -6.21 12.11
C GLN A 14 -33.28 -6.36 10.79
N ARG A 15 -33.52 -7.42 10.01
CA ARG A 15 -32.88 -7.64 8.69
C ARG A 15 -33.54 -6.86 7.56
N GLN A 16 -34.82 -6.53 7.67
CA GLN A 16 -35.53 -5.66 6.73
C GLN A 16 -35.22 -4.19 7.03
N GLU A 17 -35.25 -3.81 8.31
CA GLU A 17 -34.82 -2.53 8.85
C GLU A 17 -33.38 -2.22 8.43
N ALA A 18 -32.40 -3.09 8.72
CA ALA A 18 -31.01 -2.90 8.30
C ALA A 18 -30.80 -2.85 6.77
N LYS A 19 -31.69 -3.44 5.96
CA LYS A 19 -31.67 -3.34 4.49
C LYS A 19 -32.24 -2.01 4.01
N LEU A 20 -33.36 -1.58 4.59
CA LEU A 20 -33.98 -0.28 4.32
C LEU A 20 -33.01 0.84 4.72
N ASP A 21 -32.43 0.73 5.91
CA ASP A 21 -31.38 1.61 6.43
C ASP A 21 -30.21 1.77 5.45
N ALA A 22 -29.70 0.67 4.88
CA ALA A 22 -28.61 0.67 3.91
C ALA A 22 -29.02 1.25 2.54
N SER A 23 -30.27 1.09 2.13
CA SER A 23 -30.82 1.72 0.92
C SER A 23 -30.99 3.23 1.07
N LEU A 24 -31.29 3.71 2.29
CA LEU A 24 -31.45 5.12 2.65
C LEU A 24 -30.12 5.82 3.01
N GLU A 25 -28.98 5.15 2.88
CA GLU A 25 -27.68 5.76 3.17
C GLU A 25 -27.31 6.82 2.13
N THR A 26 -27.38 8.08 2.57
CA THR A 26 -26.85 9.24 1.85
C THR A 26 -25.38 9.03 1.50
N GLN A 27 -24.95 9.66 0.41
CA GLN A 27 -23.54 9.60 0.02
C GLN A 27 -22.63 10.26 1.08
N ALA A 28 -23.13 11.28 1.79
CA ALA A 28 -22.45 11.88 2.94
C ALA A 28 -22.22 10.86 4.08
N GLN A 29 -23.22 10.06 4.44
CA GLN A 29 -23.10 9.02 5.47
C GLN A 29 -22.02 8.01 5.11
N LYS A 30 -22.06 7.44 3.91
CA LYS A 30 -21.05 6.47 3.42
C LYS A 30 -19.64 7.05 3.40
N THR A 31 -19.54 8.34 3.06
CA THR A 31 -18.27 9.07 2.96
C THR A 31 -17.64 9.29 4.32
N VAL A 32 -18.40 9.83 5.30
CA VAL A 32 -17.89 10.06 6.66
C VAL A 32 -17.71 8.75 7.43
N ALA A 33 -18.61 7.78 7.26
CA ALA A 33 -18.48 6.44 7.85
C ALA A 33 -17.14 5.78 7.50
N ARG A 34 -16.70 5.90 6.24
CA ARG A 34 -15.39 5.41 5.79
C ARG A 34 -14.26 6.09 6.56
N LEU A 35 -14.24 7.42 6.58
CA LEU A 35 -13.19 8.21 7.25
C LEU A 35 -13.11 7.91 8.75
N VAL A 36 -14.24 7.81 9.45
CA VAL A 36 -14.25 7.54 10.89
C VAL A 36 -13.87 6.09 11.20
N SER A 37 -14.24 5.11 10.35
CA SER A 37 -13.79 3.72 10.51
C SER A 37 -12.28 3.52 10.32
N GLN A 38 -11.58 4.50 9.76
CA GLN A 38 -10.11 4.51 9.64
C GLN A 38 -9.45 5.06 10.93
N LEU A 39 -10.05 6.07 11.58
CA LEU A 39 -9.53 6.67 12.82
C LEU A 39 -9.37 5.68 14.00
N GLU A 40 -9.98 4.50 13.95
CA GLU A 40 -9.78 3.44 14.96
C GLU A 40 -8.37 2.82 14.92
N ASP A 41 -7.76 2.69 13.74
CA ASP A 41 -6.39 2.20 13.56
C ASP A 41 -5.42 3.37 13.21
N GLU A 42 -5.90 4.49 12.67
CA GLU A 42 -5.16 5.75 12.46
C GLU A 42 -5.36 6.79 13.59
N THR A 43 -4.43 6.84 14.55
CA THR A 43 -4.27 8.02 15.43
C THR A 43 -2.81 8.45 15.59
N PRO A 44 -2.53 9.77 15.64
CA PRO A 44 -2.57 10.51 14.39
C PRO A 44 -1.34 11.39 14.14
N THR A 45 -0.93 11.50 12.87
CA THR A 45 -0.65 12.81 12.24
C THR A 45 -0.49 12.66 10.72
N LEU A 46 -1.26 13.44 9.97
CA LEU A 46 -0.92 13.92 8.61
C LEU A 46 -0.59 12.86 7.54
N ALA A 47 -1.36 11.77 7.55
CA ALA A 47 -2.42 11.49 6.56
C ALA A 47 -2.04 11.21 5.08
N TRP A 48 -0.78 11.32 4.65
CA TRP A 48 -0.40 11.03 3.23
C TRP A 48 0.60 9.89 3.04
N ARG A 49 1.34 9.51 4.09
CA ARG A 49 2.10 8.24 4.16
C ARG A 49 1.39 7.18 5.01
N SER A 50 0.22 7.48 5.54
CA SER A 50 -0.59 6.57 6.36
C SER A 50 -1.59 5.78 5.51
N GLU A 51 -2.27 6.43 4.54
CA GLU A 51 -3.18 5.79 3.57
C GLU A 51 -2.53 4.61 2.80
N LEU A 52 -1.20 4.61 2.66
CA LEU A 52 -0.46 3.43 2.21
C LEU A 52 -0.59 2.26 3.21
N ASN A 53 -0.11 2.41 4.45
CA ASN A 53 -0.14 1.36 5.47
C ASN A 53 -1.59 0.92 5.75
N GLU A 54 -2.43 1.87 6.15
CA GLU A 54 -3.67 2.17 5.44
C GLU A 54 -4.38 1.00 4.73
N ARG A 55 -4.40 1.14 3.40
CA ARG A 55 -5.06 0.24 2.43
C ARG A 55 -4.55 -1.21 2.46
N LEU A 56 -3.52 -1.53 3.24
CA LEU A 56 -2.92 -2.87 3.30
C LEU A 56 -3.35 -3.62 4.56
N LEU A 57 -3.60 -2.90 5.65
CA LEU A 57 -4.25 -3.44 6.85
C LEU A 57 -5.78 -3.51 6.68
N THR A 58 -6.38 -2.60 5.91
CA THR A 58 -7.85 -2.54 5.75
C THR A 58 -8.41 -3.48 4.68
N VAL A 59 -7.66 -3.80 3.61
CA VAL A 59 -8.13 -4.73 2.56
C VAL A 59 -8.26 -6.17 3.09
N GLY A 60 -7.44 -6.54 4.09
CA GLY A 60 -7.45 -7.84 4.76
C GLY A 60 -8.73 -8.19 5.52
N ARG A 61 -9.50 -7.21 6.01
CA ARG A 61 -10.78 -7.44 6.73
C ARG A 61 -11.96 -7.79 5.80
N SER A 62 -11.67 -8.45 4.68
CA SER A 62 -12.67 -9.07 3.79
C SER A 62 -13.17 -10.40 4.39
N ARG A 63 -14.51 -10.58 4.41
CA ARG A 63 -15.19 -11.74 5.04
C ARG A 63 -14.65 -13.11 4.55
N PRO A 64 -14.64 -14.16 5.40
CA PRO A 64 -14.26 -15.52 4.99
C PRO A 64 -15.22 -16.07 3.93
N ARG A 65 -14.81 -16.01 2.65
CA ARG A 65 -15.71 -16.14 1.48
C ARG A 65 -15.65 -17.52 0.81
N GLN A 66 -16.07 -18.57 1.52
CA GLN A 66 -16.54 -19.89 1.02
C GLN A 66 -15.69 -20.73 0.03
N GLN A 67 -14.56 -20.26 -0.50
CA GLN A 67 -13.79 -20.98 -1.54
C GLN A 67 -13.24 -22.35 -1.10
N THR A 68 -13.07 -22.58 0.21
CA THR A 68 -12.66 -23.88 0.78
C THR A 68 -13.69 -25.00 0.62
N LEU A 69 -14.95 -24.68 0.24
CA LEU A 69 -15.95 -25.69 -0.12
C LEU A 69 -15.82 -26.10 -1.59
N ILE A 70 -15.60 -25.13 -2.49
CA ILE A 70 -15.52 -25.35 -3.95
C ILE A 70 -14.28 -26.17 -4.32
N TRP A 71 -13.13 -25.89 -3.69
CA TRP A 71 -11.93 -26.70 -3.90
C TRP A 71 -12.07 -28.15 -3.42
N LYS A 72 -12.86 -28.39 -2.35
CA LYS A 72 -13.13 -29.76 -1.86
C LYS A 72 -14.06 -30.54 -2.80
N THR A 73 -15.09 -29.91 -3.36
CA THR A 73 -15.94 -30.57 -4.37
C THR A 73 -15.20 -30.77 -5.69
N ALA A 74 -14.34 -29.83 -6.11
CA ALA A 74 -13.51 -29.97 -7.30
C ALA A 74 -12.51 -31.14 -7.18
N PHE A 75 -11.79 -31.26 -6.04
CA PHE A 75 -10.91 -32.42 -5.80
C PHE A 75 -11.68 -33.73 -5.69
N GLY A 76 -12.85 -33.74 -5.03
CA GLY A 76 -13.71 -34.92 -4.95
C GLY A 76 -14.19 -35.40 -6.32
N LEU A 77 -14.64 -34.49 -7.18
CA LEU A 77 -15.05 -34.80 -8.55
C LEU A 77 -13.87 -35.22 -9.44
N GLY A 78 -12.70 -34.60 -9.28
CA GLY A 78 -11.49 -35.02 -9.99
C GLY A 78 -11.07 -36.44 -9.63
N LEU A 79 -11.06 -36.77 -8.33
CA LEU A 79 -10.73 -38.13 -7.85
C LEU A 79 -11.78 -39.16 -8.34
N ALA A 80 -13.07 -38.83 -8.26
CA ALA A 80 -14.15 -39.69 -8.74
C ALA A 80 -14.07 -39.93 -10.26
N ALA A 81 -13.78 -38.89 -11.06
CA ALA A 81 -13.56 -39.02 -12.50
C ALA A 81 -12.32 -39.87 -12.82
N SER A 82 -11.25 -39.75 -12.01
CA SER A 82 -10.04 -40.56 -12.16
C SER A 82 -10.31 -42.04 -11.89
N LEU A 83 -11.05 -42.35 -10.82
CA LEU A 83 -11.45 -43.72 -10.48
C LEU A 83 -12.43 -44.31 -11.50
N ALA A 84 -13.39 -43.53 -12.00
CA ALA A 84 -14.30 -43.94 -13.05
C ALA A 84 -13.56 -44.23 -14.37
N TRP A 85 -12.55 -43.43 -14.73
CA TRP A 85 -11.71 -43.67 -15.90
C TRP A 85 -10.88 -44.96 -15.77
N VAL A 86 -10.30 -45.23 -14.60
CA VAL A 86 -9.64 -46.51 -14.32
C VAL A 86 -10.63 -47.68 -14.44
N ALA A 87 -11.82 -47.58 -13.85
CA ALA A 87 -12.85 -48.63 -13.96
C ALA A 87 -13.37 -48.87 -15.39
N LEU A 88 -13.38 -47.85 -16.26
CA LEU A 88 -13.78 -47.96 -17.66
C LEU A 88 -12.67 -48.46 -18.59
N THR A 89 -11.39 -48.24 -18.23
CA THR A 89 -10.23 -48.67 -19.02
C THR A 89 -9.72 -50.06 -18.63
N VAL A 90 -9.86 -50.45 -17.36
CA VAL A 90 -9.60 -51.83 -16.90
C VAL A 90 -10.76 -52.73 -17.31
N ARG A 91 -10.76 -53.15 -18.57
CA ARG A 91 -11.64 -54.25 -19.02
C ARG A 91 -11.25 -55.55 -18.32
N PRO A 92 -12.21 -56.37 -17.84
CA PRO A 92 -11.91 -57.76 -17.49
C PRO A 92 -11.45 -58.51 -18.75
N CYS A 93 -10.38 -59.30 -18.61
CA CYS A 93 -9.85 -60.12 -19.70
C CYS A 93 -10.60 -61.45 -19.79
N ASP A 94 -11.83 -61.41 -20.32
CA ASP A 94 -12.58 -62.64 -20.63
C ASP A 94 -11.94 -63.42 -21.78
N GLY A 95 -11.99 -64.76 -21.67
CA GLY A 95 -11.27 -65.69 -22.54
C GLY A 95 -11.83 -65.85 -23.97
N PRO A 96 -11.08 -66.50 -24.87
CA PRO A 96 -11.40 -66.53 -26.30
C PRO A 96 -12.54 -67.51 -26.67
N GLY A 97 -13.60 -67.02 -27.33
CA GLY A 97 -14.77 -67.83 -27.73
C GLY A 97 -15.49 -67.42 -29.03
N ARG A 98 -15.25 -68.19 -30.11
CA ARG A 98 -16.12 -68.47 -31.28
C ARG A 98 -16.87 -67.31 -32.02
N ARG A 99 -16.25 -66.86 -33.12
CA ARG A 99 -16.75 -66.81 -34.54
C ARG A 99 -18.22 -66.44 -34.89
N ARG A 100 -18.31 -65.54 -35.92
CA ARG A 100 -19.37 -65.39 -36.98
C ARG A 100 -20.72 -64.78 -36.54
N LEU A 101 -21.49 -64.08 -37.39
CA LEU A 101 -21.49 -63.90 -38.86
C LEU A 101 -21.74 -62.44 -39.33
N ALA A 102 -21.59 -62.23 -40.65
CA ALA A 102 -21.52 -60.97 -41.40
C ALA A 102 -22.81 -60.11 -41.53
N PHE A 103 -22.67 -58.83 -41.97
CA PHE A 103 -23.09 -58.38 -43.31
C PHE A 103 -22.46 -57.03 -43.75
N VAL A 104 -22.35 -56.81 -45.08
CA VAL A 104 -21.75 -55.65 -45.82
C VAL A 104 -22.45 -55.60 -47.20
N PRO A 105 -22.98 -54.46 -47.73
CA PRO A 105 -22.24 -53.45 -48.56
C PRO A 105 -22.52 -51.96 -48.16
N VAL A 106 -21.73 -50.91 -48.51
CA VAL A 106 -21.30 -50.30 -49.82
C VAL A 106 -22.49 -49.62 -50.55
N ALA A 107 -22.46 -48.38 -51.10
CA ALA A 107 -21.41 -47.65 -51.86
C ALA A 107 -21.44 -46.09 -51.66
N ARG A 108 -20.31 -45.34 -51.81
CA ARG A 108 -19.81 -44.57 -53.01
C ARG A 108 -20.71 -43.39 -53.47
N SER A 109 -20.26 -42.13 -53.58
CA SER A 109 -19.16 -41.49 -54.39
C SER A 109 -19.48 -41.41 -55.90
N SER A 110 -19.16 -40.38 -56.71
CA SER A 110 -18.43 -39.12 -56.47
C SER A 110 -18.38 -38.22 -57.74
N VAL A 111 -17.98 -36.93 -57.59
CA VAL A 111 -17.17 -36.11 -58.54
C VAL A 111 -17.80 -35.48 -59.81
N ALA A 112 -17.14 -34.38 -60.26
CA ALA A 112 -17.34 -33.51 -61.44
C ALA A 112 -18.55 -32.54 -61.39
N GLY A 113 -18.48 -31.28 -61.85
CA GLY A 113 -17.39 -30.44 -62.41
C GLY A 113 -18.00 -29.32 -63.28
N GLY A 114 -17.43 -28.14 -63.57
CA GLY A 114 -16.17 -27.45 -63.20
C GLY A 114 -15.98 -26.19 -64.09
N SER A 115 -14.96 -25.35 -63.86
CA SER A 115 -14.60 -24.13 -64.66
C SER A 115 -15.57 -22.92 -64.56
N ARG A 116 -15.20 -21.64 -64.80
CA ARG A 116 -13.87 -21.00 -65.05
C ARG A 116 -13.89 -19.49 -64.63
N ALA A 117 -12.69 -18.89 -64.68
CA ALA A 117 -12.23 -17.49 -64.57
C ALA A 117 -13.22 -16.31 -64.87
N THR A 118 -12.95 -15.03 -64.53
CA THR A 118 -11.68 -14.28 -64.71
C THR A 118 -11.65 -12.91 -63.95
N ARG A 119 -10.42 -12.39 -63.64
CA ARG A 119 -9.85 -11.01 -63.82
C ARG A 119 -10.72 -9.72 -63.61
N GLN A 120 -10.22 -8.51 -63.29
CA GLN A 120 -8.89 -7.89 -63.04
C GLN A 120 -9.10 -6.49 -62.38
N ARG A 121 -8.58 -6.17 -61.18
CA ARG A 121 -7.38 -5.35 -60.84
C ARG A 121 -7.43 -3.82 -61.13
N GLN A 122 -6.75 -3.03 -60.27
CA GLN A 122 -6.36 -1.60 -60.38
C GLN A 122 -7.40 -0.54 -59.93
N VAL A 123 -7.05 0.70 -59.50
CA VAL A 123 -5.81 1.32 -58.93
C VAL A 123 -6.25 2.57 -58.13
N GLY A 124 -5.47 3.04 -57.14
CA GLY A 124 -5.80 4.23 -56.33
C GLY A 124 -5.17 5.57 -56.80
N ARG A 125 -5.74 6.69 -56.32
CA ARG A 125 -5.21 8.07 -56.23
C ARG A 125 -5.85 8.75 -55.01
N GLY A 126 -5.30 9.78 -54.35
CA GLY A 126 -3.96 10.36 -54.47
C GLY A 126 -3.91 11.83 -54.94
N PHE A 127 -4.10 12.78 -54.01
CA PHE A 127 -3.72 14.22 -54.02
C PHE A 127 -3.69 14.68 -52.54
N GLY A 128 -2.92 15.66 -52.04
CA GLY A 128 -2.17 16.79 -52.65
C GLY A 128 -2.89 18.12 -52.29
N VAL A 129 -2.29 19.25 -51.88
CA VAL A 129 -0.91 19.85 -51.81
C VAL A 129 -0.88 20.75 -50.53
N ALA A 130 0.18 21.20 -49.82
CA ALA A 130 1.56 21.71 -50.10
C ALA A 130 2.55 21.27 -48.96
N GLU A 131 3.84 21.61 -48.77
CA GLU A 131 4.77 22.76 -49.07
C GLU A 131 4.59 24.04 -48.20
N SER A 132 5.61 24.80 -47.77
CA SER A 132 7.10 24.63 -47.73
C SER A 132 7.75 25.66 -46.74
N HIS A 133 8.93 25.47 -46.15
CA HIS A 133 10.31 25.62 -46.67
C HIS A 133 11.31 24.96 -45.64
N ARG A 134 12.43 24.28 -45.98
CA ARG A 134 13.73 24.74 -46.58
C ARG A 134 14.51 25.74 -45.69
N VAL A 135 15.83 25.65 -45.42
CA VAL A 135 16.96 24.69 -45.66
C VAL A 135 17.96 24.88 -44.46
N ARG A 136 18.90 24.01 -44.07
CA ARG A 136 20.12 23.51 -44.74
C ARG A 136 20.67 22.26 -44.04
N ALA A 137 21.45 21.46 -44.77
CA ALA A 137 22.35 20.43 -44.22
C ALA A 137 23.81 20.76 -44.60
N CYS A 138 24.77 20.24 -43.85
CA CYS A 138 26.18 20.16 -44.26
C CYS A 138 26.70 18.73 -44.09
N SER A 139 27.23 18.18 -45.17
CA SER A 139 28.00 16.93 -45.27
C SER A 139 29.48 17.20 -44.87
N ARG A 140 30.47 16.27 -44.84
CA ARG A 140 30.68 14.92 -45.42
C ARG A 140 31.75 14.14 -44.53
N PRO A 141 32.46 13.03 -44.92
CA PRO A 141 32.85 11.96 -43.96
C PRO A 141 34.34 11.51 -44.08
N VAL A 142 34.61 10.17 -44.03
CA VAL A 142 35.89 9.41 -44.15
C VAL A 142 36.63 9.23 -42.81
N GLY A 143 37.26 8.09 -42.46
CA GLY A 143 37.39 6.74 -43.07
C GLY A 143 37.25 5.64 -41.99
N CYS A 144 37.06 4.34 -42.25
CA CYS A 144 37.76 3.34 -43.09
C CYS A 144 38.97 2.65 -42.41
N ASP A 145 39.03 1.33 -42.60
CA ASP A 145 40.06 0.34 -42.20
C ASP A 145 40.28 0.12 -40.67
N SER A 146 40.68 -1.06 -40.19
CA SER A 146 41.19 -2.28 -40.85
C SER A 146 40.49 -3.58 -40.40
N MET A 147 40.66 -4.67 -41.17
CA MET A 147 40.33 -6.04 -40.72
C MET A 147 41.49 -6.65 -39.92
N GLU A 148 41.19 -7.67 -39.10
CA GLU A 148 42.06 -8.84 -39.01
C GLU A 148 41.24 -10.14 -38.84
N ARG A 149 41.71 -11.24 -39.43
CA ARG A 149 41.14 -12.59 -39.29
C ARG A 149 42.28 -13.59 -39.04
N VAL A 150 42.19 -14.36 -37.96
CA VAL A 150 42.91 -15.65 -37.83
C VAL A 150 41.98 -16.68 -37.17
N GLY A 151 42.11 -17.94 -37.59
CA GLY A 151 41.58 -19.16 -36.97
C GLY A 151 42.44 -20.33 -37.47
N PRO A 152 41.94 -21.58 -37.58
CA PRO A 152 40.77 -22.18 -36.96
C PRO A 152 41.13 -23.52 -36.24
N GLY A 153 40.12 -24.25 -35.72
CA GLY A 153 40.27 -25.62 -35.20
C GLY A 153 40.09 -25.73 -33.67
N SER A 154 39.72 -26.88 -33.10
CA SER A 154 39.53 -28.22 -33.70
C SER A 154 38.29 -28.93 -33.17
N VAL A 155 37.74 -29.85 -33.97
CA VAL A 155 36.58 -30.68 -33.61
C VAL A 155 37.05 -32.01 -33.02
N LEU A 156 36.47 -32.44 -31.89
CA LEU A 156 36.43 -33.83 -31.46
C LEU A 156 34.99 -34.26 -31.16
N ARG A 157 34.70 -35.54 -31.37
CA ARG A 157 33.35 -36.08 -31.52
C ARG A 157 33.31 -37.55 -31.05
N MET A 158 32.14 -38.00 -30.61
CA MET A 158 31.80 -39.42 -30.29
C MET A 158 32.46 -39.96 -29.00
N LYS A 159 31.84 -40.88 -28.24
CA LYS A 159 30.54 -41.58 -28.37
C LYS A 159 30.02 -41.94 -26.95
N PRO A 160 28.71 -42.19 -26.74
CA PRO A 160 28.17 -42.56 -25.43
C PRO A 160 28.26 -44.07 -25.17
N VAL A 161 28.15 -44.46 -23.89
CA VAL A 161 27.85 -45.84 -23.45
C VAL A 161 26.40 -45.89 -22.94
N PHE A 162 25.76 -47.04 -23.09
CA PHE A 162 24.31 -47.23 -22.99
C PHE A 162 23.99 -48.45 -22.11
N ARG A 163 22.70 -48.64 -21.78
CA ARG A 163 22.08 -49.74 -20.99
C ARG A 163 22.20 -49.54 -19.47
N HIS A 164 21.09 -49.29 -18.76
CA HIS A 164 19.91 -50.14 -18.47
C HIS A 164 20.17 -51.15 -17.34
N SER A 165 19.42 -51.00 -16.25
CA SER A 165 18.54 -52.07 -15.75
C SER A 165 17.48 -51.49 -14.82
N LEU A 166 16.26 -52.00 -14.95
CA LEU A 166 15.11 -51.71 -14.10
C LEU A 166 14.87 -52.94 -13.22
N ALA A 167 14.89 -52.82 -11.88
CA ALA A 167 14.34 -53.86 -11.01
C ALA A 167 14.04 -53.35 -9.59
N PHE A 168 12.87 -53.77 -9.11
CA PHE A 168 12.37 -53.71 -7.75
C PHE A 168 13.31 -54.33 -6.70
N VAL A 169 13.26 -53.83 -5.47
CA VAL A 169 12.47 -54.44 -4.37
C VAL A 169 12.21 -53.36 -3.30
N ALA A 170 11.05 -53.43 -2.63
CA ALA A 170 10.68 -52.47 -1.59
C ALA A 170 11.30 -52.84 -0.23
N LEU A 171 11.74 -51.83 0.52
CA LEU A 171 11.98 -51.96 1.96
C LEU A 171 11.09 -50.94 2.70
N VAL A 172 10.07 -51.44 3.40
CA VAL A 172 9.22 -50.61 4.28
C VAL A 172 9.98 -50.36 5.58
N ALA A 173 10.90 -49.40 5.56
CA ALA A 173 11.52 -48.88 6.77
C ALA A 173 10.49 -48.03 7.51
N ILE A 174 9.99 -48.53 8.65
CA ILE A 174 9.10 -47.79 9.55
C ILE A 174 9.95 -46.75 10.31
N SER A 175 10.29 -45.66 9.62
CA SER A 175 10.85 -44.46 10.24
C SER A 175 9.77 -43.87 11.15
N ALA A 176 9.90 -44.09 12.45
CA ALA A 176 8.98 -43.57 13.45
C ALA A 176 8.81 -42.06 13.25
N SER A 177 7.56 -41.62 13.13
CA SER A 177 7.22 -40.21 12.94
C SER A 177 7.43 -39.43 14.24
N VAL A 178 8.69 -39.15 14.55
CA VAL A 178 9.07 -38.06 15.46
C VAL A 178 8.32 -36.83 14.94
N PRO A 179 7.46 -36.19 15.74
CA PRO A 179 6.75 -35.00 15.29
C PRO A 179 7.82 -33.96 14.94
N ALA A 180 7.83 -33.52 13.68
CA ALA A 180 8.78 -32.52 13.21
C ALA A 180 8.55 -31.23 13.98
N GLN A 181 9.30 -31.05 15.07
CA GLN A 181 9.42 -29.78 15.76
C GLN A 181 9.96 -28.80 14.73
N GLY A 182 9.09 -27.94 14.21
CA GLY A 182 9.48 -26.87 13.30
C GLY A 182 10.62 -26.07 13.91
N PRO A 183 11.56 -25.54 13.09
CA PRO A 183 12.81 -24.97 13.58
C PRO A 183 12.55 -24.03 14.75
N ALA A 184 13.18 -24.35 15.89
CA ALA A 184 12.89 -23.70 17.15
C ALA A 184 13.00 -22.18 17.03
N ARG A 185 12.25 -21.43 17.86
CA ARG A 185 12.24 -19.95 17.89
C ARG A 185 13.56 -19.31 18.38
N GLN A 186 14.70 -19.99 18.20
CA GLN A 186 16.03 -19.45 18.42
C GLN A 186 16.20 -18.19 17.56
N GLY A 187 16.63 -17.09 18.19
CA GLY A 187 16.78 -15.79 17.53
C GLY A 187 15.52 -14.92 17.43
N GLN A 188 14.34 -15.40 17.83
CA GLN A 188 13.14 -14.53 17.96
C GLN A 188 13.13 -13.84 19.33
N THR A 189 13.13 -12.51 19.32
CA THR A 189 13.10 -11.67 20.53
C THR A 189 11.87 -10.78 20.56
N ALA A 190 11.44 -10.37 21.76
CA ALA A 190 10.42 -9.33 21.93
C ALA A 190 10.96 -7.98 21.40
N PRO A 191 10.23 -7.24 20.55
CA PRO A 191 10.79 -6.11 19.81
C PRO A 191 11.45 -5.03 20.67
N GLY A 192 10.85 -4.70 21.82
CA GLY A 192 11.39 -3.68 22.75
C GLY A 192 12.73 -4.07 23.41
N ASN A 193 13.05 -5.36 23.44
CA ASN A 193 14.26 -5.88 24.08
C ASN A 193 15.42 -6.11 23.10
N HIS A 194 15.18 -6.03 21.78
CA HIS A 194 16.22 -6.26 20.78
C HIS A 194 17.23 -5.09 20.76
N PRO A 195 18.55 -5.31 20.97
CA PRO A 195 19.52 -4.23 21.20
C PRO A 195 19.63 -3.25 20.01
N LEU A 196 19.58 -3.74 18.76
CA LEU A 196 19.58 -2.87 17.59
C LEU A 196 18.28 -2.06 17.43
N MET A 197 17.13 -2.52 17.96
CA MET A 197 15.89 -1.72 17.93
C MET A 197 15.93 -0.62 18.98
N ARG A 198 16.41 -0.93 20.19
CA ARG A 198 16.73 0.09 21.19
C ARG A 198 17.65 1.17 20.62
N LYS A 199 18.77 0.77 20.03
CA LYS A 199 19.74 1.70 19.43
C LYS A 199 19.14 2.53 18.29
N MET A 200 18.22 1.97 17.49
CA MET A 200 17.47 2.71 16.48
C MET A 200 16.52 3.75 17.08
N PHE A 201 15.81 3.43 18.18
CA PHE A 201 14.95 4.40 18.88
C PHE A 201 15.76 5.48 19.61
N GLU A 202 16.93 5.14 20.14
CA GLU A 202 17.89 6.07 20.76
C GLU A 202 18.51 7.01 19.70
N ALA A 203 18.81 6.47 18.50
CA ALA A 203 19.32 7.23 17.36
C ALA A 203 18.30 8.18 16.73
N ALA A 204 16.99 7.90 16.84
CA ALA A 204 15.93 8.68 16.20
C ALA A 204 16.03 10.19 16.52
N GLY A 205 16.03 10.56 17.80
CA GLY A 205 16.10 11.97 18.22
C GLY A 205 17.49 12.61 18.17
N THR A 206 18.56 11.82 17.93
CA THR A 206 19.95 12.23 18.20
C THR A 206 20.87 12.16 16.97
N ALA A 207 20.57 11.31 15.99
CA ALA A 207 21.46 11.05 14.86
C ALA A 207 21.76 12.31 14.03
N THR A 208 23.00 12.40 13.58
CA THR A 208 23.47 13.40 12.62
C THR A 208 24.00 12.66 11.39
N TYR A 209 23.48 13.00 10.21
CA TYR A 209 23.91 12.40 8.93
C TYR A 209 23.43 13.24 7.74
N SER A 210 24.03 13.00 6.58
CA SER A 210 23.47 13.41 5.29
C SER A 210 23.43 12.23 4.33
N GLY A 211 22.65 12.33 3.26
CA GLY A 211 22.63 11.32 2.21
C GLY A 211 21.56 11.52 1.16
N ARG A 212 21.64 10.75 0.07
CA ARG A 212 20.60 10.60 -0.94
C ARG A 212 19.87 9.30 -0.70
N ARG A 213 18.55 9.31 -0.77
CA ARG A 213 17.73 8.10 -0.77
C ARG A 213 16.69 8.09 -1.88
N VAL A 214 16.44 6.90 -2.40
CA VAL A 214 15.25 6.62 -3.21
C VAL A 214 14.12 6.22 -2.27
N ILE A 215 12.91 6.69 -2.55
CA ILE A 215 11.67 6.18 -1.94
C ILE A 215 10.78 5.64 -3.06
N GLU A 216 10.14 4.48 -2.83
CA GLU A 216 9.15 3.89 -3.72
C GLU A 216 7.95 3.42 -2.90
N PHE A 217 6.72 3.71 -3.35
CA PHE A 217 5.50 3.26 -2.66
C PHE A 217 4.30 3.13 -3.60
N LYS A 218 3.36 2.23 -3.25
CA LYS A 218 2.08 2.11 -3.98
C LYS A 218 1.19 3.33 -3.70
N ARG A 219 0.48 3.84 -4.72
CA ARG A 219 -0.62 4.83 -4.57
C ARG A 219 -1.83 4.30 -5.34
N GLY A 220 -2.75 3.65 -4.63
CA GLY A 220 -3.80 2.86 -5.29
C GLY A 220 -3.18 1.68 -6.05
N VAL A 221 -3.30 1.69 -7.38
CA VAL A 221 -2.71 0.68 -8.28
C VAL A 221 -1.32 1.07 -8.80
N GLU A 222 -0.96 2.36 -8.74
CA GLU A 222 0.30 2.88 -9.26
C GLU A 222 1.46 2.67 -8.27
N ARG A 223 2.69 2.70 -8.76
CA ARG A 223 3.89 2.87 -7.93
C ARG A 223 4.51 4.23 -8.19
N MET A 224 4.56 5.07 -7.17
CA MET A 224 5.30 6.33 -7.21
C MET A 224 6.71 6.10 -6.67
N ARG A 225 7.71 6.69 -7.34
CA ARG A 225 9.12 6.61 -6.98
C ARG A 225 9.75 7.99 -7.12
N HIS A 226 10.55 8.39 -6.13
CA HIS A 226 11.17 9.72 -6.10
C HIS A 226 12.51 9.69 -5.33
N GLU A 227 13.35 10.69 -5.57
CA GLU A 227 14.57 10.91 -4.78
C GLU A 227 14.39 11.99 -3.72
N GLU A 228 15.06 11.80 -2.59
CA GLU A 228 15.19 12.75 -1.48
C GLU A 228 16.67 12.94 -1.13
N LEU A 229 17.15 14.19 -1.13
CA LEU A 229 18.40 14.58 -0.48
C LEU A 229 18.06 14.92 0.98
N VAL A 230 18.72 14.27 1.94
CA VAL A 230 18.39 14.35 3.36
C VAL A 230 19.56 14.86 4.17
N LEU A 231 19.28 15.77 5.11
CA LEU A 231 20.21 16.23 6.14
C LEU A 231 19.50 16.15 7.49
N LYS A 232 20.06 15.45 8.48
CA LYS A 232 19.51 15.36 9.85
C LYS A 232 20.56 15.78 10.87
N SER A 233 20.14 16.49 11.90
CA SER A 233 20.95 16.79 13.08
C SER A 233 20.05 16.81 14.32
N GLY A 234 19.91 15.63 14.94
CA GLY A 234 18.99 15.37 16.05
C GLY A 234 17.53 15.60 15.64
N PRO A 235 16.78 16.47 16.32
CA PRO A 235 15.38 16.77 15.98
C PRO A 235 15.23 17.64 14.72
N ARG A 236 16.32 18.14 14.15
CA ARG A 236 16.30 18.99 12.95
C ARG A 236 16.50 18.16 11.69
N MET A 237 15.70 18.42 10.66
CA MET A 237 15.79 17.74 9.36
C MET A 237 15.59 18.71 8.20
N ARG A 238 16.32 18.51 7.11
CA ARG A 238 16.05 19.07 5.79
C ARG A 238 15.86 17.92 4.81
N ILE A 239 14.87 18.05 3.94
CA ILE A 239 14.68 17.18 2.77
C ILE A 239 14.52 18.07 1.55
N GLU A 240 15.35 17.86 0.54
CA GLU A 240 15.19 18.50 -0.78
C GLU A 240 14.86 17.44 -1.83
N PHE A 241 14.02 17.82 -2.79
CA PHE A 241 13.66 16.96 -3.92
C PHE A 241 14.42 17.45 -5.17
N PRO A 242 15.45 16.71 -5.63
CA PRO A 242 16.34 17.17 -6.69
C PRO A 242 15.64 17.20 -8.06
N ARG A 243 16.32 17.80 -9.05
CA ARG A 243 15.86 17.84 -10.44
C ARG A 243 15.61 16.43 -10.98
N GLY A 244 14.48 16.22 -11.65
CA GLY A 244 13.99 14.92 -12.11
C GLY A 244 13.26 14.09 -11.05
N SER A 245 13.17 14.54 -9.78
CA SER A 245 12.34 13.90 -8.76
C SER A 245 10.87 14.28 -8.94
N ALA A 246 9.93 13.39 -8.58
CA ALA A 246 8.48 13.63 -8.73
C ALA A 246 7.94 14.85 -7.94
N PHE A 247 8.76 15.44 -7.07
CA PHE A 247 8.47 16.62 -6.26
C PHE A 247 9.53 17.74 -6.46
N GLU A 248 10.20 17.76 -7.62
CA GLU A 248 11.30 18.67 -7.98
C GLU A 248 11.14 20.10 -7.42
N GLY A 249 12.19 20.60 -6.78
CA GLY A 249 12.27 21.97 -6.26
C GLY A 249 11.52 22.20 -4.94
N GLN A 250 10.70 21.24 -4.46
CA GLN A 250 10.17 21.29 -3.11
C GLN A 250 11.30 21.16 -2.07
N VAL A 251 11.13 21.86 -0.95
CA VAL A 251 12.05 21.78 0.19
C VAL A 251 11.23 21.67 1.47
N ILE A 252 11.57 20.68 2.30
CA ILE A 252 11.06 20.53 3.65
C ILE A 252 12.19 20.87 4.61
N VAL A 253 11.91 21.72 5.60
CA VAL A 253 12.76 21.96 6.77
C VAL A 253 11.93 21.74 8.01
N GLU A 254 12.49 21.07 9.01
CA GLU A 254 11.83 20.79 10.28
C GLU A 254 12.80 21.04 11.43
N THR A 255 12.33 21.72 12.48
CA THR A 255 13.16 22.20 13.60
C THR A 255 12.86 21.51 14.93
N GLY A 256 11.94 20.54 14.93
CA GLY A 256 11.41 19.87 16.13
C GLY A 256 10.25 20.62 16.80
N ALA A 257 10.13 21.93 16.57
CA ALA A 257 8.98 22.75 16.95
C ALA A 257 7.99 22.93 15.78
N GLU A 258 8.49 23.33 14.62
CA GLU A 258 7.70 23.53 13.40
C GLU A 258 8.33 22.83 12.18
N ARG A 259 7.52 22.72 11.13
CA ARG A 259 7.86 22.21 9.80
C ARG A 259 7.51 23.28 8.77
N ARG A 260 8.44 23.61 7.89
CA ARG A 260 8.22 24.47 6.73
C ARG A 260 8.32 23.62 5.45
N HIS A 261 7.32 23.71 4.58
CA HIS A 261 7.26 22.98 3.32
C HIS A 261 7.09 23.98 2.16
N TYR A 262 8.14 24.14 1.35
CA TYR A 262 8.13 25.00 0.17
C TYR A 262 7.54 24.29 -1.04
N TYR A 263 6.57 24.93 -1.69
CA TYR A 263 5.89 24.48 -2.90
C TYR A 263 6.21 25.44 -4.07
N PRO A 264 7.10 25.06 -5.02
CA PRO A 264 7.60 25.97 -6.04
C PRO A 264 6.52 26.45 -7.00
N GLY A 265 5.57 25.59 -7.38
CA GLY A 265 4.48 25.93 -8.32
C GLY A 265 3.46 26.97 -7.82
N ARG A 266 3.61 27.47 -6.59
CA ARG A 266 2.84 28.61 -6.03
C ARG A 266 3.72 29.68 -5.38
N ASN A 267 5.04 29.48 -5.33
CA ASN A 267 5.99 30.19 -4.46
C ASN A 267 5.50 30.32 -3.00
N GLU A 268 5.05 29.23 -2.39
CA GLU A 268 4.50 29.21 -1.02
C GLU A 268 5.39 28.41 -0.06
N ILE A 269 5.58 28.90 1.17
CA ILE A 269 6.16 28.14 2.29
C ILE A 269 5.03 27.85 3.29
N HIS A 270 4.54 26.62 3.31
CA HIS A 270 3.50 26.18 4.24
C HIS A 270 4.14 25.88 5.60
N VAL A 271 3.66 26.56 6.64
CA VAL A 271 4.02 26.32 8.04
C VAL A 271 3.08 25.26 8.60
N LEU A 272 3.68 24.20 9.14
CA LEU A 272 3.03 22.98 9.58
C LEU A 272 3.63 22.53 10.93
N PRO A 273 2.96 21.62 11.67
CA PRO A 273 3.53 21.00 12.86
C PRO A 273 4.80 20.19 12.52
N ALA A 274 5.79 20.20 13.41
CA ALA A 274 6.91 19.26 13.31
C ALA A 274 6.41 17.83 13.52
N ARG A 275 6.65 16.95 12.54
CA ARG A 275 6.27 15.53 12.61
C ARG A 275 7.21 14.73 13.51
N LYS A 276 8.45 15.18 13.66
CA LYS A 276 9.56 14.46 14.33
C LYS A 276 9.77 13.11 13.62
N ASP A 277 10.38 12.13 14.28
CA ASP A 277 10.51 10.77 13.74
C ASP A 277 9.20 9.96 13.92
N GLU A 278 8.07 10.55 13.51
CA GLU A 278 6.67 10.10 13.59
C GLU A 278 6.48 8.59 13.33
N ALA A 279 7.15 8.08 12.28
CA ALA A 279 7.05 6.68 11.87
C ALA A 279 7.77 5.69 12.80
N LEU A 280 8.74 6.16 13.60
CA LEU A 280 9.38 5.36 14.66
C LEU A 280 8.57 5.44 15.95
N GLU A 281 7.95 6.57 16.27
CA GLU A 281 7.03 6.65 17.42
C GLU A 281 5.74 5.84 17.20
N ARG A 282 5.20 5.82 15.98
CA ARG A 282 4.11 4.88 15.62
C ARG A 282 4.54 3.42 15.73
N LEU A 283 5.79 3.08 15.41
CA LEU A 283 6.34 1.74 15.64
C LEU A 283 6.51 1.43 17.15
N ARG A 284 6.98 2.38 17.96
CA ARG A 284 7.07 2.27 19.42
C ARG A 284 5.68 2.02 20.04
N GLY A 285 4.69 2.80 19.63
CA GLY A 285 3.29 2.64 20.04
C GLY A 285 2.68 1.30 19.62
N LEU A 286 2.97 0.83 18.40
CA LEU A 286 2.54 -0.50 17.94
C LEU A 286 3.15 -1.63 18.78
N ILE A 287 4.43 -1.52 19.14
CA ILE A 287 5.13 -2.48 20.02
C ILE A 287 4.54 -2.46 21.43
N ALA A 288 4.23 -1.29 21.98
CA ALA A 288 3.54 -1.18 23.27
C ALA A 288 2.11 -1.76 23.23
N ARG A 289 1.35 -1.52 22.15
CA ARG A 289 -0.03 -2.00 21.95
C ARG A 289 -0.12 -3.52 21.78
N LEU A 290 0.83 -4.13 21.07
CA LEU A 290 0.81 -5.56 20.72
C LEU A 290 1.66 -6.45 21.65
N GLY A 291 2.61 -5.84 22.38
CA GLY A 291 3.47 -6.52 23.35
C GLY A 291 4.33 -7.66 22.77
N PRO A 292 4.92 -8.50 23.65
CA PRO A 292 5.78 -9.61 23.25
C PRO A 292 5.07 -10.76 22.52
N GLN A 293 3.74 -10.79 22.50
CA GLN A 293 2.94 -11.87 21.89
C GLN A 293 2.40 -11.49 20.50
N GLY A 294 2.10 -10.22 20.27
CA GLY A 294 1.56 -9.75 18.98
C GLY A 294 2.62 -9.36 17.95
N LEU A 295 3.90 -9.22 18.35
CA LEU A 295 5.04 -8.94 17.47
C LEU A 295 6.29 -9.72 17.88
N SER A 296 7.10 -10.11 16.90
CA SER A 296 8.42 -10.72 17.09
C SER A 296 9.48 -10.09 16.19
N VAL A 297 10.74 -10.10 16.63
CA VAL A 297 11.90 -9.61 15.85
C VAL A 297 12.95 -10.69 15.71
N ALA A 298 13.42 -10.90 14.48
CA ALA A 298 14.57 -11.75 14.17
C ALA A 298 15.66 -10.94 13.46
N LEU A 299 16.92 -11.27 13.76
CA LEU A 299 18.08 -10.86 12.98
C LEU A 299 18.22 -11.83 11.79
N GLU A 300 18.00 -11.37 10.57
CA GLU A 300 18.04 -12.20 9.35
C GLU A 300 19.42 -12.22 8.67
N GLY A 301 20.35 -11.35 9.09
CA GLY A 301 21.73 -11.35 8.59
C GLY A 301 22.38 -9.96 8.55
N GLN A 302 23.31 -9.78 7.60
CA GLN A 302 24.00 -8.52 7.33
C GLN A 302 24.05 -8.24 5.83
N ALA A 303 24.12 -6.96 5.44
CA ALA A 303 24.32 -6.51 4.07
C ALA A 303 24.96 -5.12 4.03
N LYS A 304 25.47 -4.70 2.87
CA LYS A 304 25.90 -3.31 2.64
C LYS A 304 24.79 -2.46 2.02
N VAL A 305 24.59 -1.25 2.55
CA VAL A 305 23.66 -0.22 2.02
C VAL A 305 24.40 1.12 2.04
N ALA A 306 24.36 1.91 0.96
CA ALA A 306 25.18 3.11 0.80
C ALA A 306 26.68 2.91 1.17
N LYS A 307 27.23 1.74 0.80
CA LYS A 307 28.58 1.22 1.16
C LYS A 307 28.81 0.91 2.66
N GLN A 308 27.89 1.27 3.56
CA GLN A 308 27.95 0.99 4.99
C GLN A 308 27.51 -0.44 5.30
N ASP A 309 28.11 -1.06 6.31
CA ASP A 309 27.64 -2.33 6.86
C ASP A 309 26.38 -2.14 7.72
N THR A 310 25.39 -3.01 7.48
CA THR A 310 24.09 -2.99 8.14
C THR A 310 23.69 -4.37 8.62
N SER A 311 23.02 -4.44 9.76
CA SER A 311 22.32 -5.64 10.24
C SER A 311 20.85 -5.60 9.80
N ILE A 312 20.35 -6.75 9.34
CA ILE A 312 18.99 -6.90 8.81
C ILE A 312 18.07 -7.38 9.92
N LEU A 313 17.17 -6.53 10.41
CA LEU A 313 16.08 -6.93 11.30
C LEU A 313 14.79 -7.15 10.52
N SER A 314 14.03 -8.15 10.94
CA SER A 314 12.74 -8.53 10.39
C SER A 314 11.71 -8.51 11.50
N LEU A 315 10.75 -7.59 11.39
CA LEU A 315 9.63 -7.45 12.31
C LEU A 315 8.43 -8.22 11.75
N ARG A 316 7.89 -9.13 12.55
CA ARG A 316 6.82 -10.05 12.17
C ARG A 316 5.64 -9.95 13.14
N ASP A 317 4.43 -10.21 12.65
CA ASP A 317 3.23 -10.33 13.49
C ASP A 317 3.27 -11.60 14.36
N GLY A 318 2.30 -11.74 15.28
CA GLY A 318 2.13 -12.93 16.11
C GLY A 318 1.83 -14.24 15.35
N ARG A 319 1.57 -14.17 14.03
CA ARG A 319 1.40 -15.32 13.12
C ARG A 319 2.69 -15.67 12.35
N GLY A 320 3.71 -14.81 12.41
CA GLY A 320 4.99 -14.95 11.71
C GLY A 320 5.08 -14.21 10.37
N ASN A 321 4.02 -13.52 9.94
CA ASN A 321 3.99 -12.76 8.69
C ASN A 321 4.94 -11.56 8.77
N PRO A 322 5.75 -11.27 7.72
CA PRO A 322 6.61 -10.09 7.72
C PRO A 322 5.78 -8.81 7.63
N LEU A 323 6.05 -7.85 8.51
CA LEU A 323 5.44 -6.51 8.50
C LEU A 323 6.40 -5.48 7.90
N MET A 324 7.67 -5.55 8.33
CA MET A 324 8.74 -4.71 7.78
C MET A 324 10.12 -5.33 7.98
N ARG A 325 11.05 -4.98 7.09
CA ARG A 325 12.47 -5.31 7.20
C ARG A 325 13.29 -4.02 7.27
N LEU A 326 14.29 -3.98 8.14
CA LEU A 326 15.08 -2.81 8.50
C LEU A 326 16.57 -3.14 8.37
N TRP A 327 17.31 -2.35 7.61
CA TRP A 327 18.76 -2.41 7.51
C TRP A 327 19.35 -1.30 8.39
N ILE A 328 19.86 -1.68 9.56
CA ILE A 328 20.31 -0.76 10.61
C ILE A 328 21.84 -0.75 10.62
N GLN A 329 22.46 0.43 10.51
CA GLN A 329 23.90 0.59 10.67
C GLN A 329 24.27 0.36 12.16
N PRO A 330 25.02 -0.71 12.55
CA PRO A 330 25.15 -1.09 13.96
C PRO A 330 25.91 -0.08 14.83
N SER A 331 26.79 0.72 14.22
CA SER A 331 27.56 1.78 14.89
C SER A 331 26.69 2.96 15.32
N THR A 332 25.73 3.39 14.49
CA THR A 332 24.93 4.62 14.70
C THR A 332 23.48 4.36 15.10
N GLY A 333 22.92 3.19 14.79
CA GLY A 333 21.48 2.92 14.91
C GLY A 333 20.63 3.46 13.76
N VAL A 334 21.22 4.12 12.75
CA VAL A 334 20.47 4.71 11.64
C VAL A 334 19.95 3.62 10.69
N VAL A 335 18.68 3.73 10.30
CA VAL A 335 18.05 2.87 9.29
C VAL A 335 18.43 3.36 7.89
N LEU A 336 19.25 2.59 7.17
CA LEU A 336 19.71 2.94 5.80
C LEU A 336 18.84 2.35 4.69
N LYS A 337 18.07 1.30 5.00
CA LYS A 337 16.99 0.80 4.13
C LYS A 337 15.84 0.29 4.98
N ARG A 338 14.61 0.49 4.49
CA ARG A 338 13.40 -0.13 5.04
C ARG A 338 12.51 -0.63 3.92
N GLU A 339 12.05 -1.87 4.04
CA GLU A 339 10.94 -2.42 3.27
C GLU A 339 9.72 -2.61 4.18
N LEU A 340 8.54 -2.30 3.66
CA LEU A 340 7.24 -2.56 4.24
C LEU A 340 6.54 -3.61 3.37
N TYR A 341 5.80 -4.54 3.99
CA TYR A 341 5.08 -5.61 3.31
C TYR A 341 3.58 -5.53 3.56
N ASP A 342 2.78 -6.08 2.63
CA ASP A 342 1.35 -6.37 2.84
C ASP A 342 1.12 -7.81 3.38
N GLU A 343 -0.13 -8.15 3.67
CA GLU A 343 -0.52 -9.47 4.22
C GLU A 343 -0.13 -10.66 3.32
N VAL A 344 0.15 -10.44 2.02
CA VAL A 344 0.64 -11.46 1.09
C VAL A 344 2.17 -11.42 0.90
N GLY A 345 2.87 -10.60 1.69
CA GLY A 345 4.33 -10.50 1.70
C GLY A 345 4.94 -9.67 0.56
N ALA A 346 4.13 -8.94 -0.21
CA ALA A 346 4.64 -8.13 -1.33
C ALA A 346 5.11 -6.75 -0.85
N VAL A 347 6.20 -6.24 -1.45
CA VAL A 347 6.72 -4.90 -1.09
C VAL A 347 5.77 -3.81 -1.58
N VAL A 348 5.41 -2.94 -0.63
CA VAL A 348 4.41 -1.86 -0.77
C VAL A 348 4.99 -0.47 -0.60
N GLY A 349 6.09 -0.37 0.15
CA GLY A 349 6.74 0.87 0.53
C GLY A 349 8.19 0.57 0.87
N LEU A 350 9.09 1.38 0.33
CA LEU A 350 10.53 1.21 0.36
C LEU A 350 11.17 2.58 0.57
N PHE A 351 12.23 2.64 1.38
CA PHE A 351 13.29 3.62 1.14
C PHE A 351 14.65 2.94 1.23
N GLU A 352 15.61 3.42 0.44
CA GLU A 352 16.98 2.95 0.43
C GLU A 352 17.94 4.12 0.18
N PHE A 353 18.91 4.31 1.08
CA PHE A 353 19.98 5.28 0.87
C PHE A 353 20.96 4.75 -0.20
N THR A 354 21.20 5.56 -1.22
CA THR A 354 22.21 5.32 -2.27
C THR A 354 23.54 5.98 -1.92
N GLU A 355 23.49 7.14 -1.25
CA GLU A 355 24.64 7.88 -0.73
C GLU A 355 24.38 8.17 0.76
N TYR A 356 25.39 7.99 1.64
CA TYR A 356 25.25 8.28 3.07
C TYR A 356 26.58 8.73 3.67
N ASN A 357 26.54 9.79 4.46
CA ASN A 357 27.63 10.31 5.26
C ASN A 357 27.18 10.38 6.73
N PRO A 358 27.81 9.62 7.65
CA PRO A 358 27.51 9.65 9.08
C PRO A 358 28.10 10.88 9.82
N SER A 359 28.96 11.67 9.17
CA SER A 359 29.65 12.81 9.76
C SER A 359 29.71 14.02 8.78
N PRO A 360 28.57 14.56 8.33
CA PRO A 360 28.53 15.77 7.52
C PRO A 360 28.93 17.01 8.33
N LEU A 361 29.50 18.00 7.65
CA LEU A 361 29.56 19.37 8.16
C LEU A 361 28.16 19.98 8.10
N ILE A 362 27.58 20.35 9.25
CA ILE A 362 26.24 20.95 9.34
C ILE A 362 26.31 22.30 10.06
N ARG A 363 25.70 23.31 9.46
CA ARG A 363 25.56 24.67 10.00
C ARG A 363 24.14 24.89 10.51
N ARG A 364 23.94 25.86 11.40
CA ARG A 364 22.59 26.22 11.89
C ARG A 364 21.68 26.74 10.77
N THR A 365 22.27 27.40 9.76
CA THR A 365 21.63 27.93 8.55
C THR A 365 20.95 26.87 7.69
N ASP A 366 21.42 25.63 7.72
CA ASP A 366 20.95 24.58 6.81
C ASP A 366 19.50 24.17 7.14
N PHE A 367 19.06 24.42 8.37
CA PHE A 367 17.68 24.26 8.84
C PHE A 367 16.91 25.59 8.86
N VAL A 368 17.29 26.55 8.01
CA VAL A 368 16.47 27.72 7.67
C VAL A 368 15.86 27.51 6.29
N LEU A 369 14.57 27.81 6.16
CA LEU A 369 13.87 27.84 4.88
C LEU A 369 13.31 29.24 4.64
N GLN A 370 14.05 29.98 3.83
CA GLN A 370 13.68 31.26 3.24
C GLN A 370 13.78 31.11 1.71
N ARG A 371 12.86 31.73 0.98
CA ARG A 371 12.84 31.81 -0.48
C ARG A 371 12.37 33.20 -0.86
N GLU A 372 12.96 33.78 -1.90
CA GLU A 372 12.67 35.14 -2.34
C GLU A 372 11.24 35.24 -2.91
N GLY A 373 10.53 36.30 -2.52
CA GLY A 373 9.12 36.51 -2.89
C GLY A 373 8.14 35.43 -2.39
N ALA A 374 8.56 34.49 -1.54
CA ALA A 374 7.74 33.34 -1.18
C ALA A 374 6.77 33.65 -0.03
N THR A 375 5.48 33.43 -0.27
CA THR A 375 4.43 33.69 0.72
C THR A 375 4.47 32.66 1.84
N ILE A 376 4.50 33.11 3.10
CA ILE A 376 4.32 32.23 4.26
C ILE A 376 2.83 31.93 4.40
N VAL A 377 2.47 30.64 4.51
CA VAL A 377 1.07 30.17 4.54
C VAL A 377 0.85 29.29 5.76
N THR A 378 -0.13 29.60 6.60
CA THR A 378 -0.49 28.82 7.81
C THR A 378 -1.62 27.82 7.53
N PRO A 379 -1.92 26.88 8.45
CA PRO A 379 -3.10 26.02 8.34
C PRO A 379 -4.43 26.79 8.26
N MET A 380 -4.49 27.99 8.84
CA MET A 380 -5.67 28.87 8.75
C MET A 380 -5.83 29.45 7.35
N ASP A 381 -4.74 29.90 6.71
CA ASP A 381 -4.78 30.42 5.34
C ASP A 381 -5.20 29.34 4.34
N ILE A 382 -4.75 28.09 4.56
CA ILE A 382 -5.18 26.92 3.80
C ILE A 382 -6.68 26.65 4.03
N ALA A 383 -7.14 26.64 5.30
CA ALA A 383 -8.55 26.45 5.62
C ALA A 383 -9.44 27.48 4.95
N GLN A 384 -9.16 28.78 5.15
CA GLN A 384 -9.94 29.87 4.56
C GLN A 384 -9.94 29.81 3.02
N ARG A 385 -8.82 29.41 2.40
CA ARG A 385 -8.73 29.23 0.95
C ARG A 385 -9.66 28.12 0.46
N LEU A 386 -9.54 26.92 1.03
CA LEU A 386 -10.41 25.78 0.72
C LEU A 386 -11.89 26.09 0.97
N ILE A 387 -12.19 26.85 2.04
CA ILE A 387 -13.54 27.30 2.39
C ILE A 387 -14.13 28.19 1.29
N ARG A 388 -13.36 29.16 0.77
CA ARG A 388 -13.78 30.01 -0.37
C ARG A 388 -13.92 29.21 -1.67
N GLU A 389 -12.90 28.42 -2.02
CA GLU A 389 -12.83 27.66 -3.28
C GLU A 389 -13.96 26.64 -3.42
N HIS A 390 -14.30 25.93 -2.33
CA HIS A 390 -15.32 24.86 -2.32
C HIS A 390 -16.63 25.25 -1.62
N LYS A 391 -16.83 26.55 -1.35
CA LYS A 391 -18.04 27.15 -0.75
C LYS A 391 -18.50 26.44 0.54
N PHE A 392 -17.55 26.10 1.41
CA PHE A 392 -17.85 25.60 2.75
C PHE A 392 -18.33 26.75 3.65
N GLU A 393 -19.03 26.44 4.75
CA GLU A 393 -19.28 27.45 5.80
C GLU A 393 -17.94 27.84 6.45
N PRO A 394 -17.64 29.14 6.65
CA PRO A 394 -16.50 29.56 7.45
C PRO A 394 -16.81 29.32 8.93
N VAL A 395 -16.38 28.17 9.46
CA VAL A 395 -16.57 27.81 10.88
C VAL A 395 -15.37 27.06 11.45
N PHE A 396 -15.04 27.35 12.72
CA PHE A 396 -13.83 26.88 13.39
C PHE A 396 -14.09 26.51 14.86
N LEU A 397 -13.14 25.78 15.47
CA LEU A 397 -13.12 25.60 16.93
C LEU A 397 -12.53 26.86 17.61
N PRO A 398 -13.07 27.29 18.78
CA PRO A 398 -12.66 28.53 19.43
C PRO A 398 -11.26 28.40 20.05
N ALA A 399 -10.35 29.32 19.70
CA ALA A 399 -8.96 29.28 20.18
C ALA A 399 -8.83 29.32 21.72
N GLU A 400 -9.77 29.98 22.40
CA GLU A 400 -9.90 30.04 23.88
C GLU A 400 -9.92 28.67 24.56
N GLY A 401 -10.39 27.62 23.88
CA GLY A 401 -10.40 26.24 24.41
C GLY A 401 -9.04 25.53 24.33
N GLY A 402 -7.97 26.23 23.94
CA GLY A 402 -6.68 25.62 23.61
C GLY A 402 -6.68 24.86 22.28
N PHE A 403 -7.71 25.07 21.43
CA PHE A 403 -7.83 24.42 20.14
C PHE A 403 -6.97 25.13 19.08
N ARG A 404 -5.82 24.55 18.76
CA ARG A 404 -4.93 25.05 17.69
C ARG A 404 -5.15 24.26 16.42
N LEU A 405 -5.53 24.94 15.33
CA LEU A 405 -5.62 24.35 14.00
C LEU A 405 -4.22 23.85 13.55
N ASP A 406 -4.14 22.55 13.32
CA ASP A 406 -2.93 21.76 13.06
C ASP A 406 -2.72 21.53 11.57
N THR A 407 -3.81 21.27 10.85
CA THR A 407 -3.84 21.09 9.40
C THR A 407 -5.25 21.34 8.87
N ALA A 408 -5.33 21.88 7.66
CA ALA A 408 -6.54 21.95 6.86
C ALA A 408 -6.29 21.26 5.52
N GLN A 409 -7.17 20.35 5.11
CA GLN A 409 -7.05 19.66 3.83
C GLN A 409 -8.42 19.31 3.24
N LEU A 410 -8.48 19.22 1.91
CA LEU A 410 -9.60 18.62 1.20
C LEU A 410 -9.38 17.11 1.09
N VAL A 411 -10.35 16.29 1.48
CA VAL A 411 -10.30 14.85 1.26
C VAL A 411 -10.95 14.53 -0.07
N GLU A 412 -10.11 14.40 -1.09
CA GLU A 412 -10.45 14.06 -2.46
C GLU A 412 -10.64 12.53 -2.64
N ASN A 413 -11.04 12.09 -3.84
CA ASN A 413 -11.36 10.68 -4.17
C ASN A 413 -12.58 10.11 -3.42
N LEU A 414 -13.37 10.98 -2.80
CA LEU A 414 -14.67 10.70 -2.20
C LEU A 414 -15.76 11.27 -3.10
N PRO A 415 -16.94 10.63 -3.28
CA PRO A 415 -17.98 11.12 -4.18
C PRO A 415 -18.64 12.45 -3.77
N VAL A 416 -18.31 12.98 -2.60
CA VAL A 416 -18.57 14.36 -2.17
C VAL A 416 -17.27 14.88 -1.52
N PRO A 417 -16.78 16.07 -1.86
CA PRO A 417 -15.59 16.64 -1.21
C PRO A 417 -15.86 16.91 0.28
N VAL A 418 -14.89 16.56 1.12
CA VAL A 418 -14.94 16.78 2.57
C VAL A 418 -13.81 17.72 2.97
N LEU A 419 -14.12 18.81 3.66
CA LEU A 419 -13.11 19.60 4.35
C LEU A 419 -12.78 18.90 5.67
N LEU A 420 -11.48 18.68 5.92
CA LEU A 420 -10.97 18.20 7.20
C LEU A 420 -10.07 19.27 7.82
N LEU A 421 -10.47 19.73 9.01
CA LEU A 421 -9.68 20.58 9.89
C LEU A 421 -9.24 19.74 11.09
N LEU A 422 -7.94 19.48 11.22
CA LEU A 422 -7.34 18.80 12.36
C LEU A 422 -6.92 19.85 13.40
N TYR A 423 -7.21 19.60 14.68
CA TYR A 423 -6.83 20.47 15.79
C TYR A 423 -6.05 19.70 16.85
N GLN A 424 -5.03 20.35 17.42
CA GLN A 424 -4.46 19.95 18.71
C GLN A 424 -5.29 20.58 19.84
N SER A 425 -5.47 19.86 20.95
CA SER A 425 -6.08 20.37 22.17
C SER A 425 -5.42 19.77 23.43
N PRO A 426 -5.65 20.34 24.62
CA PRO A 426 -5.17 19.77 25.89
C PRO A 426 -5.66 18.34 26.17
N HIS A 427 -6.78 17.92 25.57
CA HIS A 427 -7.39 16.61 25.76
C HIS A 427 -7.03 15.60 24.66
N GLY A 428 -6.10 15.96 23.78
CA GLY A 428 -5.73 15.19 22.59
C GLY A 428 -6.22 15.83 21.28
N PRO A 429 -5.99 15.17 20.15
CA PRO A 429 -6.33 15.67 18.83
C PRO A 429 -7.84 15.57 18.54
N ILE A 430 -8.38 16.53 17.80
CA ILE A 430 -9.76 16.55 17.32
C ILE A 430 -9.78 16.69 15.80
N SER A 431 -10.53 15.83 15.14
CA SER A 431 -10.83 15.92 13.70
C SER A 431 -12.19 16.57 13.51
N PHE A 432 -12.23 17.70 12.81
CA PHE A 432 -13.46 18.41 12.44
C PHE A 432 -13.69 18.28 10.94
N TYR A 433 -14.73 17.54 10.55
CA TYR A 433 -15.12 17.32 9.16
C TYR A 433 -16.36 18.14 8.79
N GLN A 434 -16.42 18.55 7.52
CA GLN A 434 -17.58 19.17 6.93
C GLN A 434 -17.86 18.59 5.54
N VAL A 435 -19.10 18.16 5.32
CA VAL A 435 -19.54 17.44 4.11
C VAL A 435 -20.88 18.00 3.62
N ALA A 436 -21.14 17.94 2.31
CA ALA A 436 -22.46 18.26 1.76
C ALA A 436 -23.41 17.05 1.84
N GLY A 437 -24.66 17.28 2.22
CA GLY A 437 -25.64 16.22 2.53
C GLY A 437 -25.67 15.84 4.01
N LYS A 438 -26.71 15.08 4.39
CA LYS A 438 -27.00 14.71 5.79
C LYS A 438 -26.21 13.49 6.26
N VAL A 439 -25.61 13.58 7.46
CA VAL A 439 -25.00 12.48 8.23
C VAL A 439 -25.92 12.12 9.41
N ASN A 440 -26.10 10.83 9.67
CA ASN A 440 -26.83 10.28 10.82
C ASN A 440 -25.86 10.14 12.02
N PRO A 441 -26.06 10.87 13.14
CA PRO A 441 -25.12 10.85 14.26
C PRO A 441 -25.05 9.50 14.98
N GLU A 442 -26.19 8.80 15.15
CA GLU A 442 -26.20 7.50 15.84
C GLU A 442 -25.43 6.43 15.08
N ARG A 443 -25.61 6.35 13.75
CA ARG A 443 -24.85 5.41 12.93
C ARG A 443 -23.36 5.72 12.95
N LEU A 444 -22.97 6.99 13.07
CA LEU A 444 -21.57 7.37 13.18
C LEU A 444 -20.98 7.06 14.56
N ALA A 445 -21.73 7.24 15.64
CA ALA A 445 -21.33 6.85 16.98
C ALA A 445 -21.10 5.32 17.09
N ARG A 446 -21.89 4.51 16.35
CA ARG A 446 -21.70 3.05 16.22
C ARG A 446 -20.49 2.64 15.35
N LEU A 447 -19.85 3.60 14.67
CA LEU A 447 -18.64 3.44 13.87
C LEU A 447 -17.43 4.17 14.49
N SER A 448 -17.59 4.68 15.72
CA SER A 448 -16.51 5.26 16.51
C SER A 448 -16.00 4.21 17.47
N GLY A 449 -14.73 3.83 17.35
CA GLY A 449 -14.12 2.77 18.16
C GLY A 449 -14.09 3.08 19.66
N ALA A 450 -13.70 2.09 20.46
CA ALA A 450 -13.68 2.20 21.92
C ALA A 450 -12.95 3.48 22.43
N GLY A 451 -11.84 3.86 21.78
CA GLY A 451 -11.01 5.01 22.15
C GLY A 451 -11.47 6.38 21.63
N PHE A 452 -12.51 6.48 20.78
CA PHE A 452 -12.98 7.74 20.22
C PHE A 452 -14.49 7.91 20.36
N LYS A 453 -14.96 9.15 20.30
CA LYS A 453 -16.38 9.49 20.20
C LYS A 453 -16.57 10.41 19.00
N SER A 454 -17.72 10.33 18.35
CA SER A 454 -18.14 11.28 17.32
C SER A 454 -19.38 12.05 17.77
N PHE A 455 -19.42 13.35 17.49
CA PHE A 455 -20.66 14.13 17.50
C PHE A 455 -20.90 14.74 16.12
N ALA A 456 -22.14 14.68 15.63
CA ALA A 456 -22.50 15.18 14.31
C ALA A 456 -23.79 16.02 14.36
N TRP A 457 -23.81 17.12 13.60
CA TRP A 457 -24.97 18.00 13.44
C TRP A 457 -25.09 18.48 11.99
N THR A 458 -26.14 19.23 11.67
CA THR A 458 -26.42 19.73 10.32
C THR A 458 -26.82 21.21 10.38
N LYS A 459 -26.27 22.03 9.48
CA LYS A 459 -26.64 23.44 9.26
C LYS A 459 -26.91 23.61 7.77
N GLY A 460 -28.14 23.99 7.41
CA GLY A 460 -28.58 24.05 6.02
C GLY A 460 -28.41 22.70 5.30
N THR A 461 -27.68 22.70 4.19
CA THR A 461 -27.43 21.50 3.35
C THR A 461 -26.16 20.73 3.72
N ARG A 462 -25.41 21.15 4.74
CA ARG A 462 -24.12 20.55 5.15
C ARG A 462 -24.20 19.91 6.52
N SER A 463 -23.57 18.73 6.66
CA SER A 463 -23.31 18.11 7.96
C SER A 463 -21.89 18.38 8.44
N PHE A 464 -21.77 18.44 9.76
CA PHE A 464 -20.59 18.81 10.54
C PHE A 464 -20.33 17.71 11.54
N VAL A 465 -19.07 17.33 11.71
CA VAL A 465 -18.70 16.14 12.49
C VAL A 465 -17.41 16.41 13.26
N LEU A 466 -17.48 16.29 14.57
CA LEU A 466 -16.30 16.27 15.45
C LEU A 466 -16.01 14.83 15.87
N VAL A 467 -14.75 14.41 15.78
CA VAL A 467 -14.27 13.11 16.28
C VAL A 467 -13.00 13.33 17.11
N GLY A 468 -12.92 12.70 18.28
CA GLY A 468 -11.76 12.80 19.15
C GLY A 468 -11.87 11.97 20.42
N SER A 469 -10.90 12.13 21.31
CA SER A 469 -10.79 11.48 22.63
C SER A 469 -11.72 12.06 23.70
N LEU A 470 -12.38 13.17 23.42
CA LEU A 470 -13.38 13.78 24.31
C LEU A 470 -14.67 12.94 24.38
N GLU A 471 -15.36 13.01 25.52
CA GLU A 471 -16.66 12.35 25.66
C GLU A 471 -17.74 12.98 24.79
N ALA A 472 -18.75 12.19 24.42
CA ALA A 472 -19.79 12.62 23.46
C ALA A 472 -20.51 13.92 23.88
N ARG A 473 -20.73 14.11 25.20
CA ARG A 473 -21.30 15.34 25.78
C ARG A 473 -20.36 16.55 25.65
N GLN A 474 -19.05 16.34 25.77
CA GLN A 474 -18.05 17.40 25.59
C GLN A 474 -17.94 17.79 24.11
N LEU A 475 -18.00 16.81 23.18
CA LEU A 475 -18.05 17.08 21.74
C LEU A 475 -19.34 17.83 21.34
N GLN A 476 -20.48 17.53 21.96
CA GLN A 476 -21.73 18.28 21.79
C GLN A 476 -21.61 19.73 22.30
N GLN A 477 -21.01 19.94 23.48
CA GLN A 477 -20.74 21.28 24.02
C GLN A 477 -19.76 22.06 23.14
N LEU A 478 -18.75 21.39 22.57
CA LEU A 478 -17.80 21.97 21.64
C LEU A 478 -18.46 22.37 20.31
N ALA A 479 -19.36 21.53 19.77
CA ALA A 479 -20.15 21.85 18.58
C ALA A 479 -21.04 23.10 18.77
N ALA A 480 -21.59 23.30 19.97
CA ALA A 480 -22.35 24.51 20.31
C ALA A 480 -21.46 25.78 20.44
N ARG A 481 -20.14 25.62 20.58
CA ARG A 481 -19.15 26.71 20.58
C ARG A 481 -18.44 26.89 19.22
N VAL A 482 -18.88 26.20 18.16
CA VAL A 482 -18.33 26.38 16.81
C VAL A 482 -18.72 27.77 16.29
N GLN A 483 -17.73 28.63 16.13
CA GLN A 483 -17.88 30.03 15.73
C GLN A 483 -17.61 30.19 14.23
N SER A 484 -18.28 31.15 13.59
CA SER A 484 -17.73 31.80 12.39
C SER A 484 -16.67 32.82 12.81
N PRO A 485 -15.62 33.03 11.98
CA PRO A 485 -14.52 33.95 12.29
C PRO A 485 -14.93 35.42 12.19
#